data_AF-A0A2V8PX59-F1
#
_entry.id   AF-A0A2V8PX59-F1
#
_cell.length_a   1.000
_cell.length_b   1.000
_cell.length_c   1.000
_cell.angle_alpha   90.00
_cell.angle_beta   90.00
_cell.angle_gamma   90.00
#
_symmetry.space_group_name_H-M   'P 1'
#
loop_
_entity.id
_entity.type
_entity.pdbx_description
1 polymer ?
#
loop_
_entity_poly.entity_id
_entity_poly.type
_entity_poly.pdbx_seq_one_letter_code
_entity_poly.pdbx_strand_id
1 'polypeptide(L)'
;MKRTIILILILTSSIYGQTRNSRTEAIVPAPTSTGTVTLSLAEYNRLTELAARKPKSDESAPLPFVLSTAAFRLRVEDQSLTGVVDIAGSVLEKGSVKVPLTSGLTILEAQQANNPLPLLLDGTTQTA
;
A
#
# COMPACT_ATOMS: atom_id res chain seq x y z
N MET A 1 -45.20 -1.63 -11.12
CA MET A 1 -44.78 -2.16 -12.45
C MET A 1 -43.50 -1.50 -12.97
N LYS A 2 -43.38 -0.17 -12.98
CA LYS A 2 -42.19 0.56 -13.48
C LYS A 2 -40.88 0.24 -12.73
N ARG A 3 -40.95 0.14 -11.39
CA ARG A 3 -39.80 -0.22 -10.53
C ARG A 3 -39.32 -1.66 -10.71
N THR A 4 -40.24 -2.58 -11.00
CA THR A 4 -39.92 -4.01 -11.21
C THR A 4 -39.19 -4.22 -12.53
N ILE A 5 -39.52 -3.44 -13.57
CA ILE A 5 -38.84 -3.48 -14.88
C ILE A 5 -37.40 -2.95 -14.77
N ILE A 6 -37.18 -1.88 -13.99
CA ILE A 6 -35.83 -1.33 -13.76
C ILE A 6 -34.93 -2.34 -13.02
N LEU A 7 -35.48 -3.06 -12.04
CA LEU A 7 -34.75 -4.10 -11.31
C LEU A 7 -34.33 -5.28 -12.20
N ILE A 8 -35.18 -5.70 -13.15
CA ILE A 8 -34.87 -6.77 -14.11
C ILE A 8 -33.83 -6.31 -15.15
N LEU A 9 -33.87 -5.04 -15.56
CA LEU A 9 -32.90 -4.48 -16.50
C LEU A 9 -31.50 -4.37 -15.90
N ILE A 10 -31.40 -4.01 -14.60
CA ILE A 10 -30.10 -3.92 -13.90
C ILE A 10 -29.52 -5.32 -13.63
N LEU A 11 -30.37 -6.32 -13.37
CA LEU A 11 -29.93 -7.69 -13.08
C LEU A 11 -29.36 -8.40 -14.32
N THR A 12 -29.78 -8.03 -15.54
CA THR A 12 -29.29 -8.66 -16.79
C THR A 12 -28.01 -8.01 -17.33
N SER A 13 -27.73 -6.74 -17.01
CA SER A 13 -26.48 -6.06 -17.42
C SER A 13 -25.22 -6.54 -16.70
N SER A 14 -25.34 -7.13 -15.50
CA SER A 14 -24.18 -7.56 -14.71
C SER A 14 -23.48 -8.82 -15.23
N ILE A 15 -24.08 -9.56 -16.16
CA ILE A 15 -23.51 -10.81 -16.70
C ILE A 15 -22.56 -10.55 -17.89
N TYR A 16 -22.67 -9.40 -18.57
CA TYR A 16 -21.84 -9.07 -19.73
C TYR A 16 -20.56 -8.26 -19.40
N GLY A 17 -20.41 -7.79 -18.17
CA GLY A 17 -19.31 -6.88 -17.78
C GLY A 17 -18.01 -7.56 -17.33
N GLN A 18 -17.99 -8.88 -17.12
CA GLN A 18 -16.88 -9.55 -16.41
C GLN A 18 -15.90 -10.34 -17.28
N THR A 19 -16.12 -10.48 -18.58
CA THR A 19 -15.31 -11.40 -19.41
C THR A 19 -14.09 -10.77 -20.12
N ARG A 20 -13.67 -9.55 -19.77
CA ARG A 20 -12.57 -8.89 -20.51
C ARG A 20 -11.15 -9.21 -20.06
N ASN A 21 -10.90 -9.74 -18.86
CA ASN A 21 -9.53 -9.93 -18.38
C ASN A 21 -9.32 -11.24 -17.60
N SER A 22 -9.72 -12.39 -18.15
CA SER A 22 -9.18 -13.68 -17.71
C SER A 22 -7.87 -13.94 -18.46
N ARG A 23 -6.86 -13.08 -18.26
CA ARG A 23 -5.49 -13.46 -18.61
C ARG A 23 -5.05 -14.41 -17.51
N THR A 24 -5.30 -15.70 -17.69
CA THR A 24 -4.60 -16.73 -16.94
C THR A 24 -3.11 -16.44 -17.17
N GLU A 25 -2.44 -15.86 -16.18
CA GLU A 25 -0.98 -15.92 -16.10
C GLU A 25 -0.67 -17.41 -16.02
N ALA A 26 -0.47 -18.02 -17.18
CA ALA A 26 0.16 -19.32 -17.24
C ALA A 26 1.53 -19.11 -16.60
N ILE A 27 1.69 -19.59 -15.38
CA ILE A 27 2.99 -19.74 -14.75
C ILE A 27 3.71 -20.75 -15.61
N VAL A 28 4.42 -20.27 -16.63
CA VAL A 28 5.27 -21.11 -17.46
C VAL A 28 6.45 -21.49 -16.57
N PRO A 29 6.66 -22.78 -16.25
CA PRO A 29 7.79 -23.19 -15.44
C PRO A 29 9.08 -22.70 -16.11
N ALA A 30 9.98 -22.14 -15.30
CA ALA A 30 11.28 -21.69 -15.80
C ALA A 30 11.98 -22.87 -16.50
N PRO A 31 12.56 -22.67 -17.70
CA PRO A 31 13.21 -23.75 -18.42
C PRO A 31 14.35 -24.34 -17.57
N THR A 32 14.25 -25.63 -17.26
CA THR A 32 15.16 -26.37 -16.37
C THR A 32 16.45 -26.84 -17.08
N SER A 33 16.62 -26.48 -18.35
CA SER A 33 17.75 -26.89 -19.18
C SER A 33 18.32 -25.71 -19.95
N THR A 34 19.64 -25.58 -19.95
CA THR A 34 20.38 -24.59 -20.74
C THR A 34 20.71 -25.20 -22.10
N GLY A 35 20.28 -24.54 -23.19
CA GLY A 35 20.48 -25.04 -24.55
C GLY A 35 20.50 -23.93 -25.59
N THR A 36 21.00 -24.24 -26.79
CA THR A 36 21.00 -23.31 -27.93
C THR A 36 19.64 -23.36 -28.64
N VAL A 37 19.00 -22.21 -28.84
CA VAL A 37 17.71 -22.08 -29.54
C VAL A 37 17.93 -21.30 -30.83
N THR A 38 17.47 -21.86 -31.94
CA THR A 38 17.42 -21.13 -33.22
C THR A 38 16.10 -20.37 -33.28
N LEU A 39 16.17 -19.05 -33.47
CA LEU A 39 15.02 -18.16 -33.58
C LEU A 39 15.02 -17.47 -34.94
N SER A 40 13.83 -17.20 -35.47
CA SER A 40 13.69 -16.27 -36.58
C SER A 40 14.10 -14.86 -36.13
N LEU A 41 14.63 -14.04 -37.05
CA LEU A 41 14.99 -12.65 -36.75
C LEU A 41 13.78 -11.85 -36.23
N ALA A 42 12.58 -12.15 -36.75
CA ALA A 42 11.33 -11.53 -36.33
C ALA A 42 10.96 -11.88 -34.88
N GLU A 43 11.11 -13.14 -34.45
CA GLU A 43 10.87 -13.54 -33.06
C GLU A 43 11.91 -12.96 -32.11
N TYR A 44 13.19 -12.97 -32.51
CA TYR A 44 14.24 -12.35 -31.73
C TYR A 44 13.94 -10.87 -31.44
N ASN A 45 13.60 -10.10 -32.49
CA ASN A 45 13.27 -8.68 -32.36
C ASN A 45 12.04 -8.48 -31.45
N ARG A 46 10.98 -9.27 -31.65
CA ARG A 46 9.77 -9.21 -30.81
C ARG A 46 10.06 -9.50 -29.33
N LEU A 47 10.88 -10.51 -29.03
CA LEU A 47 11.24 -10.86 -27.65
C LEU A 47 12.13 -9.79 -27.02
N THR A 48 13.05 -9.22 -27.80
CA THR A 48 13.91 -8.12 -27.38
C THR A 48 13.09 -6.89 -27.04
N GLU A 49 12.10 -6.54 -27.87
CA GLU A 49 11.17 -5.44 -27.60
C GLU A 49 10.31 -5.70 -26.36
N LEU A 50 9.84 -6.93 -26.15
CA LEU A 50 9.07 -7.30 -24.96
C LEU A 50 9.93 -7.25 -23.70
N ALA A 51 11.17 -7.72 -23.75
CA ALA A 51 12.12 -7.68 -22.64
C ALA A 51 12.54 -6.24 -22.30
N ALA A 52 12.59 -5.35 -23.30
CA ALA A 52 12.87 -3.94 -23.10
C ALA A 52 11.70 -3.16 -22.47
N ARG A 53 10.48 -3.72 -22.42
CA ARG A 53 9.36 -3.06 -21.75
C ARG A 53 9.58 -3.07 -20.26
N LYS A 54 9.76 -1.89 -19.67
CA LYS A 54 9.75 -1.72 -18.22
C LYS A 54 8.38 -2.20 -17.69
N PRO A 55 8.33 -3.17 -16.77
CA PRO A 55 7.07 -3.56 -16.15
C PRO A 55 6.46 -2.32 -15.49
N LYS A 56 5.14 -2.15 -15.67
CA LYS A 56 4.41 -1.09 -14.99
C LYS A 56 4.53 -1.37 -13.50
N SER A 57 5.11 -0.44 -12.75
CA SER A 57 5.10 -0.55 -11.29
C SER A 57 3.65 -0.56 -10.86
N ASP A 58 3.26 -1.56 -10.10
CA ASP A 58 2.00 -1.49 -9.39
C ASP A 58 2.05 -0.27 -8.49
N GLU A 59 1.03 0.59 -8.63
CA GLU A 59 0.87 1.75 -7.78
C GLU A 59 0.38 1.23 -6.42
N SER A 60 1.23 1.38 -5.40
CA SER A 60 0.86 0.96 -4.05
C SER A 60 -0.36 1.75 -3.59
N ALA A 61 -1.26 1.08 -2.87
CA ALA A 61 -2.40 1.75 -2.24
C ALA A 61 -1.91 2.94 -1.37
N PRO A 62 -2.66 4.06 -1.35
CA PRO A 62 -2.32 5.19 -0.51
C PRO A 62 -2.29 4.78 0.97
N LEU A 63 -1.35 5.36 1.72
CA LEU A 63 -1.23 5.09 3.15
C LEU A 63 -2.43 5.69 3.91
N PRO A 64 -2.89 5.03 4.98
CA PRO A 64 -4.07 5.47 5.73
C PRO A 64 -3.78 6.60 6.72
N PHE A 65 -2.57 7.18 6.71
CA PHE A 65 -2.15 8.27 7.58
C PHE A 65 -1.15 9.19 6.89
N VAL A 66 -1.04 10.42 7.38
CA VAL A 66 -0.04 11.42 6.97
C VAL A 66 0.54 12.08 8.21
N LEU A 67 1.86 12.23 8.26
CA LEU A 67 2.55 13.04 9.26
C LEU A 67 2.80 14.43 8.66
N SER A 68 2.34 15.49 9.33
CA SER A 68 2.44 16.86 8.83
C SER A 68 3.56 17.65 9.49
N THR A 69 3.88 17.38 10.76
CA THR A 69 4.88 18.14 11.51
C THR A 69 5.58 17.23 12.52
N ALA A 70 6.89 17.43 12.68
CA ALA A 70 7.69 16.85 13.74
C ALA A 70 8.63 17.91 14.29
N ALA A 71 8.48 18.26 15.57
CA ALA A 71 9.32 19.22 16.26
C ALA A 71 10.14 18.50 17.34
N PHE A 72 11.46 18.69 17.30
CA PHE A 72 12.41 17.99 18.18
C PHE A 72 13.08 19.01 19.09
N ARG A 73 13.00 18.78 20.41
CA ARG A 73 13.70 19.56 21.43
C ARG A 73 14.64 18.62 22.17
N LEU A 74 15.88 18.53 21.67
CA LEU A 74 16.87 17.55 22.12
C LEU A 74 18.07 18.24 22.78
N ARG A 75 18.63 17.59 23.80
CA ARG A 75 19.82 17.99 24.53
C ARG A 75 20.74 16.79 24.65
N VAL A 76 22.04 17.03 24.50
CA VAL A 76 23.07 16.02 24.77
C VAL A 76 23.52 16.16 26.22
N GLU A 77 23.49 15.07 26.97
CA GLU A 77 23.90 14.99 28.38
C GLU A 77 24.56 13.62 28.62
N ASP A 78 25.76 13.60 29.22
CA ASP A 78 26.51 12.37 29.53
C ASP A 78 26.64 11.37 28.36
N GLN A 79 27.02 11.87 27.18
CA GLN A 79 27.10 11.09 25.92
C GLN A 79 25.76 10.48 25.45
N SER A 80 24.65 10.85 26.07
CA SER A 80 23.29 10.44 25.70
C SER A 80 22.50 11.63 25.13
N LEU A 81 21.54 11.34 24.24
CA LEU A 81 20.64 12.34 23.65
C LEU A 81 19.28 12.21 24.31
N THR A 82 18.85 13.23 25.04
CA THR A 82 17.56 13.26 25.75
C THR A 82 16.73 14.43 25.25
N GLY A 83 15.42 14.25 25.10
CA GLY A 83 14.58 15.34 24.63
C GLY A 83 13.12 14.94 24.41
N VAL A 84 12.36 15.90 23.91
CA VAL A 84 10.93 15.75 23.61
C VAL A 84 10.72 15.86 22.11
N VAL A 85 9.82 15.03 21.58
CA VAL A 85 9.42 15.04 20.17
C VAL A 85 7.91 15.24 20.09
N ASP A 86 7.49 16.32 19.44
CA ASP A 86 6.09 16.61 19.17
C ASP A 86 5.77 16.25 17.71
N ILE A 87 4.83 15.31 17.51
CA ILE A 87 4.45 14.82 16.17
C ILE A 87 2.98 15.15 15.93
N ALA A 88 2.67 15.75 14.78
CA ALA A 88 1.32 16.02 14.32
C ALA A 88 1.05 15.36 12.96
N GLY A 89 -0.19 14.95 12.74
CA GLY A 89 -0.59 14.24 11.54
C GLY A 89 -2.10 14.07 11.43
N SER A 90 -2.52 13.27 10.45
CA SER A 90 -3.92 12.95 10.19
C SER A 90 -4.05 11.47 9.84
N VAL A 91 -5.07 10.84 10.41
CA VAL A 91 -5.52 9.50 10.02
C VAL A 91 -6.62 9.69 8.98
N LEU A 92 -6.45 9.06 7.81
CA LEU A 92 -7.31 9.25 6.65
C LEU A 92 -8.40 8.18 6.54
N GLU A 93 -8.21 7.04 7.20
CA GLU A 93 -9.21 5.98 7.28
C GLU A 93 -10.04 6.06 8.56
N LYS A 94 -11.25 5.51 8.51
CA LYS A 94 -12.13 5.41 9.67
C LYS A 94 -11.81 4.15 10.46
N GLY A 95 -11.82 4.27 11.79
CA GLY A 95 -11.58 3.14 12.71
C GLY A 95 -10.15 3.11 13.23
N SER A 96 -9.79 2.00 13.88
CA SER A 96 -8.49 1.81 14.50
C SER A 96 -7.39 1.66 13.45
N VAL A 97 -6.58 2.70 13.27
CA VAL A 97 -5.46 2.69 12.32
C VAL A 97 -4.14 2.63 13.08
N LYS A 98 -3.31 1.65 12.74
CA LYS A 98 -1.94 1.56 13.26
C LYS A 98 -1.05 2.59 12.58
N VAL A 99 -0.63 3.60 13.33
CA VAL A 99 0.30 4.63 12.91
C VAL A 99 1.68 4.33 13.53
N PRO A 100 2.73 4.11 12.73
CA PRO A 100 4.09 3.93 13.23
C PRO A 100 4.66 5.30 13.64
N LEU A 101 4.46 5.69 14.90
CA LEU A 101 4.89 7.01 15.38
C LEU A 101 6.39 7.04 15.70
N THR A 102 6.90 6.02 16.39
CA THR A 102 8.28 6.03 16.87
C THR A 102 8.84 4.62 17.06
N SER A 103 10.15 4.46 16.87
CA SER A 103 10.93 3.30 17.32
C SER A 103 11.92 3.78 18.36
N GLY A 104 11.97 3.14 19.53
CA GLY A 104 12.89 3.50 20.62
C GLY A 104 12.55 4.78 21.38
N LEU A 105 11.36 5.37 21.20
CA LEU A 105 10.87 6.52 21.97
C LEU A 105 9.67 6.12 22.83
N THR A 106 9.58 6.68 24.04
CA THR A 106 8.42 6.54 24.91
C THR A 106 7.40 7.64 24.62
N ILE A 107 6.16 7.26 24.34
CA ILE A 107 5.07 8.21 24.16
C ILE A 107 4.52 8.58 25.53
N LEU A 108 4.60 9.87 25.86
CA LEU A 108 4.08 10.41 27.13
C LEU A 108 2.60 10.76 27.02
N GLU A 109 2.19 11.21 25.83
CA GLU A 109 0.84 11.71 25.59
C GLU A 109 0.46 11.50 24.12
N ALA A 110 -0.80 11.15 23.88
CA ALA A 110 -1.39 11.09 22.55
C ALA A 110 -2.83 11.60 22.62
N GLN A 111 -3.20 12.47 21.69
CA GLN A 111 -4.54 13.03 21.60
C GLN A 111 -5.01 13.07 20.15
N GLN A 112 -6.29 12.81 19.93
CA GLN A 112 -6.96 12.99 18.65
C GLN A 112 -8.13 13.94 18.84
N ALA A 113 -8.15 15.05 18.11
CA ALA A 113 -9.19 16.08 18.25
C ALA A 113 -9.43 16.52 19.71
N ASN A 114 -8.35 16.65 20.49
CA ASN A 114 -8.34 16.95 21.94
C ASN A 114 -8.95 15.86 22.85
N ASN A 115 -9.19 14.66 22.32
CA ASN A 115 -9.56 13.50 23.12
C ASN A 115 -8.31 12.65 23.39
N PRO A 116 -7.95 12.37 24.64
CA PRO A 116 -6.82 11.50 24.95
C PRO A 116 -7.04 10.10 24.34
N LEU A 117 -6.01 9.58 23.69
CA LEU A 117 -6.01 8.22 23.14
C LEU A 117 -5.47 7.24 24.19
N PRO A 118 -6.03 6.03 24.30
CA PRO A 118 -5.45 4.98 25.12
C PRO A 118 -4.07 4.62 24.55
N LEU A 119 -3.02 4.77 25.36
CA LEU A 119 -1.65 4.44 24.98
C LEU A 119 -1.49 2.91 24.96
N LEU A 120 -1.81 2.30 23.82
CA LEU A 120 -1.56 0.88 23.56
C LEU A 120 -0.41 0.74 22.57
N LEU A 121 0.79 0.55 23.11
CA LEU A 121 1.99 0.31 22.32
C LEU A 121 2.01 -1.14 21.83
N ASP A 122 1.75 -1.35 20.54
CA ASP A 122 2.00 -2.64 19.88
C ASP A 122 3.32 -2.54 19.11
N GLY A 123 4.42 -2.86 19.80
CA GLY A 123 5.77 -2.73 19.27
C GLY A 123 6.14 -1.26 18.98
N THR A 124 6.21 -0.90 17.69
CA THR A 124 6.51 0.48 17.22
C THR A 124 5.28 1.19 16.65
N THR A 125 4.09 0.59 16.76
CA THR A 125 2.83 1.11 16.22
C THR A 125 1.86 1.53 17.31
N GLN A 126 1.15 2.62 17.05
CA GLN A 126 0.10 3.15 17.92
C GLN A 126 -1.23 3.12 17.20
N THR A 127 -2.28 2.74 17.92
CA THR A 127 -3.63 2.71 17.35
C THR A 127 -4.33 4.03 17.63
N ALA A 128 -4.69 4.74 16.56
CA ALA A 128 -5.47 5.99 16.61
C ALA A 128 -6.88 5.77 16.05
#